data_AF-A0A933NW94-F1
#
_entry.id   AF-A0A933NW94-F1
#
_cell.length_a   1.000
_cell.length_b   1.000
_cell.length_c   1.000
_cell.angle_alpha   90.00
_cell.angle_beta   90.00
_cell.angle_gamma   90.00
#
_symmetry.space_group_name_H-M   'P 1'
#
loop_
_entity.id
_entity.type
_entity.pdbx_description
1 polymer ?
#
loop_
_entity_poly.entity_id
_entity_poly.type
_entity_poly.pdbx_seq_one_letter_code
_entity_poly.pdbx_strand_id
1 'polypeptide(L)'
;MANSDPAALDTQHRQLVARRDALTSELAVVEGQLAALEDARRRPGASLHLKPLANADEQRVAAEVRRIIQERMQPVSRAALLSELIERGVAVAGNAPEASLAGVLDRVGKAAGVIRLEEGDYWLAGHEWPDDKW
;
A
#
# COMPACT_ATOMS: atom_id res chain seq x y z
N MET A 1 -52.15 6.34 -23.27
CA MET A 1 -51.15 7.18 -23.97
C MET A 1 -50.70 8.23 -22.96
N ALA A 2 -49.47 8.13 -22.44
CA ALA A 2 -48.97 9.09 -21.46
C ALA A 2 -48.58 10.38 -22.20
N ASN A 3 -49.32 11.47 -21.95
CA ASN A 3 -49.00 12.80 -22.45
C ASN A 3 -47.86 13.33 -21.58
N SER A 4 -46.61 13.15 -22.02
CA SER A 4 -45.47 13.72 -21.32
C SER A 4 -45.55 15.23 -21.42
N ASP A 5 -45.63 15.90 -20.26
CA ASP A 5 -45.68 17.35 -20.15
C ASP A 5 -44.37 17.96 -20.74
N PRO A 6 -44.45 18.78 -21.80
CA PRO A 6 -43.27 19.36 -22.44
C PRO A 6 -42.44 20.21 -21.45
N ALA A 7 -43.06 20.81 -20.44
CA ALA A 7 -42.34 21.58 -19.42
C ALA A 7 -41.50 20.69 -18.48
N ALA A 8 -41.97 19.47 -18.22
CA ALA A 8 -41.22 18.49 -17.43
C ALA A 8 -39.99 17.98 -18.20
N LEU A 9 -40.14 17.74 -19.51
CA LEU A 9 -39.04 17.32 -20.39
C LEU A 9 -37.96 18.41 -20.50
N ASP A 10 -38.34 19.68 -20.65
CA ASP A 10 -37.39 20.80 -20.70
C ASP A 10 -36.64 21.00 -19.38
N THR A 11 -37.31 20.73 -18.26
CA THR A 11 -36.68 20.80 -16.93
C THR A 11 -35.68 19.66 -16.75
N GLN A 12 -36.04 18.44 -17.14
CA GLN A 12 -35.16 17.28 -17.09
C GLN A 12 -33.95 17.45 -18.03
N HIS A 13 -34.15 17.98 -19.24
CA HIS A 13 -33.06 18.25 -20.17
C HIS A 13 -32.06 19.27 -19.59
N ARG A 14 -32.54 20.38 -19.01
CA ARG A 14 -31.68 21.37 -18.35
C ARG A 14 -30.89 20.78 -17.17
N GLN A 15 -31.52 19.91 -16.37
CA GLN A 15 -30.83 19.22 -15.26
C GLN A 15 -29.73 18.27 -15.76
N LEU A 16 -30.00 17.52 -16.83
CA LEU A 16 -29.00 16.61 -17.42
C LEU A 16 -27.81 17.38 -18.01
N VAL A 17 -28.06 18.51 -18.68
CA VAL A 17 -26.99 19.37 -19.20
C VAL A 17 -26.15 19.94 -18.05
N ALA A 18 -26.78 20.49 -17.01
CA ALA A 18 -26.06 21.01 -15.84
C ALA A 18 -25.20 19.93 -15.15
N ARG A 19 -25.75 18.70 -15.03
CA ARG A 19 -25.01 17.57 -14.45
C ARG A 19 -23.82 17.14 -15.31
N ARG A 20 -23.98 17.12 -16.64
CA ARG A 20 -22.87 16.85 -17.57
C ARG A 20 -21.75 17.88 -17.42
N ASP A 21 -22.09 19.16 -17.32
CA ASP A 21 -21.11 20.24 -17.22
C ASP A 21 -20.38 20.20 -15.87
N ALA A 22 -21.08 19.83 -14.78
CA ALA A 22 -20.47 19.60 -13.47
C ALA A 22 -19.48 18.42 -13.50
N LEU A 23 -19.89 17.28 -14.07
CA LEU A 23 -19.00 16.10 -14.22
C LEU A 23 -17.78 16.40 -15.09
N THR A 24 -17.94 17.23 -16.12
CA THR A 24 -16.82 17.66 -16.98
C THR A 24 -15.81 18.51 -16.18
N SER A 25 -16.31 19.36 -15.29
CA SER A 25 -15.47 20.17 -14.41
C SER A 25 -14.74 19.31 -13.37
N GLU A 26 -15.43 18.32 -12.78
CA GLU A 26 -14.82 17.35 -11.86
C GLU A 26 -13.72 16.52 -12.55
N LEU A 27 -13.98 16.05 -13.78
CA LEU A 27 -12.98 15.33 -14.58
C LEU A 27 -11.73 16.18 -14.83
N ALA A 28 -11.89 17.45 -15.20
CA ALA A 28 -10.77 18.36 -15.41
C ALA A 28 -9.91 18.56 -14.14
N VAL A 29 -10.54 18.59 -12.96
CA VAL A 29 -9.82 18.66 -11.67
C VAL A 29 -9.02 17.38 -11.43
N VAL A 30 -9.63 16.20 -11.65
CA VAL A 30 -8.96 14.91 -11.47
C VAL A 30 -7.80 14.75 -12.45
N GLU A 31 -7.97 15.14 -13.71
CA GLU A 31 -6.90 15.14 -14.72
C GLU A 31 -5.73 16.04 -14.31
N GLY A 32 -6.01 17.23 -13.76
CA GLY A 32 -4.99 18.13 -13.23
C GLY A 32 -4.22 17.53 -12.05
N GLN A 33 -4.91 16.84 -11.14
CA GLN A 33 -4.28 16.14 -10.00
C GLN A 33 -3.40 14.98 -10.47
N LEU A 34 -3.87 14.20 -11.47
CA LEU A 34 -3.11 13.09 -12.04
C LEU A 34 -1.84 13.60 -12.75
N ALA A 35 -1.96 14.66 -13.55
CA ALA A 35 -0.81 15.28 -14.21
C ALA A 35 0.24 15.78 -13.20
N ALA A 36 -0.19 16.37 -12.08
CA ALA A 36 0.70 16.79 -11.01
C ALA A 36 1.43 15.60 -10.33
N LEU A 37 0.73 14.48 -10.11
CA LEU A 37 1.33 13.25 -9.57
C LEU A 37 2.31 12.62 -10.55
N GLU A 38 1.99 12.59 -11.85
CA GLU A 38 2.89 12.08 -12.88
C GLU A 38 4.14 12.95 -13.05
N ASP A 39 4.01 14.28 -12.99
CA ASP A 39 5.15 15.20 -13.02
C ASP A 39 6.04 15.02 -11.76
N ALA A 40 5.44 14.85 -10.59
CA ALA A 40 6.16 14.51 -9.36
C ALA A 40 6.90 13.17 -9.47
N ARG A 41 6.31 12.18 -10.15
CA ARG A 41 6.93 10.87 -10.40
C ARG A 41 8.07 10.93 -11.43
N ARG A 42 7.99 11.82 -12.43
CA ARG A 42 9.01 11.96 -13.50
C ARG A 42 10.23 12.79 -13.13
N ARG A 43 10.21 13.54 -12.02
CA ARG A 43 11.38 14.28 -11.52
C ARG A 43 12.16 13.45 -10.49
N PRO A 44 13.26 12.76 -10.86
CA PRO A 44 14.16 12.18 -9.87
C PRO A 44 14.83 13.32 -9.10
N GLY A 45 14.39 13.56 -7.87
CA GLY A 45 14.93 14.61 -7.00
C GLY A 45 13.90 15.60 -6.45
N ALA A 46 12.63 15.55 -6.88
CA ALA A 46 11.55 16.09 -6.07
C ALA A 46 11.29 15.13 -4.92
N SER A 47 12.18 15.13 -3.93
CA SER A 47 11.90 14.57 -2.62
C SER A 47 10.60 15.22 -2.17
N LEU A 48 9.48 14.49 -2.28
CA LEU A 48 8.40 14.66 -1.34
C LEU A 48 9.11 14.77 0.01
N HIS A 49 8.96 15.89 0.71
CA HIS A 49 9.32 16.00 2.12
C HIS A 49 8.37 15.06 2.91
N LEU A 50 8.35 13.78 2.55
CA LEU A 50 8.21 12.71 3.50
C LEU A 50 9.37 12.99 4.46
N LYS A 51 9.04 13.47 5.67
CA LYS A 51 9.98 13.44 6.77
C LYS A 51 10.73 12.11 6.67
N PRO A 52 12.07 12.08 6.73
CA PRO A 52 12.78 10.82 6.78
C PRO A 52 12.05 9.99 7.83
N LEU A 53 11.39 8.91 7.39
CA LEU A 53 10.69 8.04 8.33
C LEU A 53 11.80 7.63 9.28
N ALA A 54 11.72 8.11 10.52
CA ALA A 54 12.68 7.73 11.53
C ALA A 54 12.75 6.21 11.48
N ASN A 55 13.96 5.66 11.35
CA ASN A 55 14.15 4.22 11.28
C ASN A 55 13.33 3.61 12.40
N ALA A 56 12.39 2.74 12.01
CA ALA A 56 11.68 1.99 13.01
C ALA A 56 12.74 1.23 13.82
N ASP A 57 12.60 1.27 15.13
CA ASP A 57 13.44 0.46 15.99
C ASP A 57 13.25 -1.01 15.61
N GLU A 58 14.29 -1.81 15.81
CA GLU A 58 14.33 -3.20 15.37
C GLU A 58 13.15 -4.02 15.92
N GLN A 59 12.69 -3.69 17.14
CA GLN A 59 11.54 -4.35 17.75
C GLN A 59 10.24 -4.03 17.02
N ARG A 60 10.00 -2.77 16.63
CA ARG A 60 8.84 -2.39 15.82
C ARG A 60 8.86 -3.07 14.45
N VAL A 61 10.02 -3.16 13.80
CA VAL A 61 10.15 -3.88 12.52
C VAL A 61 9.75 -5.34 12.70
N ALA A 62 10.28 -6.03 13.71
CA ALA A 62 9.98 -7.44 13.95
C ALA A 62 8.51 -7.67 14.34
N ALA A 63 7.93 -6.77 15.15
CA ALA A 63 6.52 -6.82 15.51
C ALA A 63 5.61 -6.67 14.29
N GLU A 64 5.95 -5.76 13.38
CA GLU A 64 5.13 -5.54 12.19
C GLU A 64 5.30 -6.65 11.15
N VAL A 65 6.51 -7.21 11.02
CA VAL A 65 6.73 -8.44 10.22
C VAL A 65 5.86 -9.59 10.74
N ARG A 66 5.87 -9.83 12.06
CA ARG A 66 5.00 -10.84 12.67
C ARG A 66 3.54 -10.59 12.33
N ARG A 67 3.08 -9.34 12.41
CA ARG A 67 1.71 -8.94 12.09
C ARG A 67 1.37 -9.22 10.63
N ILE A 68 2.24 -8.89 9.69
CA ILE A 68 2.05 -9.18 8.26
C ILE A 68 1.89 -10.69 8.03
N ILE A 69 2.77 -11.51 8.60
CA ILE A 69 2.71 -12.97 8.46
C ILE A 69 1.43 -13.51 9.09
N GLN A 70 1.02 -12.99 10.25
CA GLN A 70 -0.21 -13.37 10.93
C GLN A 70 -1.47 -13.00 10.14
N GLU A 71 -1.47 -11.85 9.47
CA GLU A 71 -2.61 -11.42 8.64
C GLU A 71 -2.72 -12.27 7.37
N ARG A 72 -1.58 -12.68 6.80
CA ARG A 72 -1.54 -13.50 5.59
C ARG A 72 -1.74 -14.99 5.86
N MET A 73 -1.38 -15.48 7.05
CA MET A 73 -1.40 -16.89 7.42
C MET A 73 -0.69 -17.80 6.38
N GLN A 74 0.32 -17.26 5.69
CA GLN A 74 1.22 -17.99 4.80
C GLN A 74 2.67 -17.48 4.95
N PRO A 75 3.69 -18.30 4.63
CA PRO A 75 5.04 -17.85 4.46
C PRO A 75 5.14 -16.61 3.56
N VAL A 76 5.97 -15.66 3.97
CA VAL A 76 6.13 -14.39 3.26
C VAL A 76 7.60 -14.20 2.90
N SER A 77 7.85 -13.92 1.63
CA SER A 77 9.19 -13.63 1.15
C SER A 77 9.71 -12.31 1.69
N ARG A 78 11.03 -12.21 1.79
CA ARG A 78 11.71 -11.00 2.26
C ARG A 78 11.33 -9.75 1.49
N ALA A 79 11.24 -9.86 0.16
CA ALA A 79 10.85 -8.76 -0.71
C ALA A 79 9.41 -8.31 -0.44
N ALA A 80 8.48 -9.28 -0.28
CA ALA A 80 7.09 -8.98 0.04
C ALA A 80 6.93 -8.34 1.42
N LEU A 81 7.67 -8.81 2.43
CA LEU A 81 7.71 -8.17 3.75
C LEU A 81 8.20 -6.72 3.66
N LEU A 82 9.27 -6.47 2.90
CA LEU A 82 9.81 -5.13 2.77
C LEU A 82 8.80 -4.17 2.10
N SER A 83 8.13 -4.61 1.04
CA SER A 83 7.06 -3.83 0.39
C SER A 83 5.93 -3.50 1.37
N GLU A 84 5.43 -4.48 2.10
CA GLU A 84 4.37 -4.30 3.10
C GLU A 84 4.77 -3.37 4.25
N LEU A 85 6.01 -3.49 4.75
CA LEU A 85 6.53 -2.60 5.77
C LEU A 85 6.55 -1.14 5.28
N ILE A 86 6.98 -0.90 4.04
CA ILE A 86 6.98 0.44 3.44
C ILE A 86 5.54 0.98 3.31
N GLU A 87 4.60 0.16 2.85
CA GLU A 87 3.19 0.53 2.75
C GLU A 87 2.58 0.89 4.12
N ARG A 88 3.00 0.21 5.19
CA ARG A 88 2.60 0.47 6.58
C ARG A 88 3.36 1.64 7.23
N GLY A 89 4.23 2.32 6.49
CA GLY A 89 5.03 3.42 7.02
C GLY A 89 6.07 2.96 8.05
N VAL A 90 6.62 1.76 7.87
CA VAL A 90 7.74 1.20 8.63
C VAL A 90 8.95 1.16 7.70
N ALA A 91 9.86 2.12 7.87
CA ALA A 91 11.06 2.20 7.05
C ALA A 91 12.17 1.31 7.61
N VAL A 92 12.76 0.49 6.74
CA VAL A 92 14.02 -0.22 6.96
C VAL A 92 15.10 0.51 6.17
N ALA A 93 15.98 1.27 6.84
CA ALA A 93 17.01 2.02 6.16
C ALA A 93 18.24 1.19 5.75
N GLY A 94 19.00 1.75 4.81
CA GLY A 94 20.28 1.25 4.35
C GLY A 94 20.36 1.22 2.82
N ASN A 95 21.59 1.05 2.30
CA ASN A 95 21.82 0.88 0.87
C ASN A 95 21.29 -0.46 0.33
N ALA A 96 21.00 -1.41 1.22
CA ALA A 96 20.46 -2.73 0.91
C ALA A 96 19.35 -3.08 1.93
N PRO A 97 18.13 -2.51 1.79
CA PRO A 97 17.07 -2.61 2.79
C PRO A 97 16.63 -4.05 3.06
N GLU A 98 16.67 -4.92 2.06
CA GLU A 98 16.43 -6.36 2.23
C GLU A 98 17.47 -7.03 3.14
N ALA A 99 18.76 -6.72 2.95
CA ALA A 99 19.82 -7.28 3.79
C ALA A 99 19.73 -6.73 5.22
N SER A 100 19.40 -5.44 5.37
CA SER A 100 19.10 -4.82 6.66
C SER A 100 17.94 -5.54 7.36
N LEU A 101 16.83 -5.80 6.64
CA LEU A 101 15.67 -6.50 7.18
C LEU A 101 16.04 -7.92 7.64
N ALA A 102 16.79 -8.67 6.82
CA ALA A 102 17.27 -9.99 7.21
C ALA A 102 18.13 -9.93 8.48
N GLY A 103 19.06 -8.98 8.57
CA GLY A 103 19.89 -8.79 9.77
C GLY A 103 19.08 -8.43 11.02
N VAL A 104 18.04 -7.60 10.87
CA VAL A 104 17.11 -7.28 11.97
C VAL A 104 16.36 -8.54 12.42
N LEU A 105 15.81 -9.31 11.48
CA LEU A 105 15.05 -10.53 11.80
C LEU A 105 15.94 -11.64 12.38
N ASP A 106 17.21 -11.72 11.97
CA ASP A 106 18.17 -12.65 12.59
C ASP A 106 18.47 -12.26 14.05
N ARG A 107 18.51 -10.96 14.38
CA ARG A 107 18.77 -10.47 15.74
C ARG A 107 17.56 -10.59 16.67
N VAL A 108 16.41 -10.10 16.23
CA VAL A 108 15.21 -9.92 17.09
C VAL A 108 13.99 -10.71 16.63
N GLY A 109 13.99 -11.28 15.42
CA GLY A 109 12.86 -12.01 14.86
C GLY A 109 12.46 -13.21 15.71
N LYS A 110 13.42 -14.00 16.20
CA LYS A 110 13.14 -15.15 17.07
C LYS A 110 12.40 -14.73 18.36
N ALA A 111 12.78 -13.61 18.97
CA ALA A 111 12.10 -13.07 20.15
C ALA A 111 10.68 -12.56 19.82
N ALA A 112 10.48 -12.06 18.60
CA ALA A 112 9.16 -11.67 18.11
C ALA A 112 8.28 -12.89 17.69
N GLY A 113 8.84 -14.11 17.67
CA GLY A 113 8.15 -15.30 17.19
C GLY A 113 8.13 -15.41 15.67
N VAL A 114 9.13 -14.86 14.99
CA VAL A 114 9.35 -14.99 13.54
C VAL A 114 10.56 -15.89 13.31
N ILE A 115 10.40 -16.87 12.41
CA ILE A 115 11.47 -17.79 11.99
C ILE A 115 11.75 -17.62 10.51
N ARG A 116 13.01 -17.86 10.14
CA ARG A 116 13.45 -17.90 8.76
C ARG A 116 13.39 -19.34 8.24
N LEU A 117 12.93 -19.50 7.00
CA LEU A 117 12.80 -20.75 6.28
C LEU A 117 14.00 -20.96 5.35
N GLU A 118 14.21 -22.20 4.90
CA GLU A 118 15.37 -22.57 4.07
C GLU A 118 15.44 -21.78 2.75
N GLU A 119 14.28 -21.48 2.15
CA GLU A 119 14.18 -20.70 0.90
C GLU A 119 14.37 -19.19 1.09
N GLY A 120 14.52 -18.72 2.34
CA GLY A 120 14.68 -17.30 2.66
C GLY A 120 13.37 -16.56 2.96
N ASP A 121 12.25 -17.29 3.01
CA ASP A 121 10.95 -16.81 3.47
C ASP A 121 10.88 -16.78 5.01
N TYR A 122 9.84 -16.13 5.54
CA TYR A 122 9.61 -16.00 6.98
C TYR A 122 8.23 -16.51 7.39
N TRP A 123 8.18 -17.12 8.57
CA TRP A 123 6.97 -17.71 9.16
C TRP A 123 6.86 -17.44 10.67
N LEU A 124 5.70 -17.74 11.26
CA LEU A 124 5.45 -17.64 12.70
C LEU A 124 5.95 -18.88 13.45
N ALA A 125 6.74 -18.67 14.50
CA ALA A 125 7.17 -19.72 15.41
C ALA A 125 5.96 -20.36 16.12
N GLY A 126 5.89 -21.70 16.12
CA GLY A 126 4.87 -22.45 16.85
C GLY A 126 3.46 -22.38 16.26
N HIS A 127 3.28 -21.79 15.08
CA HIS A 127 2.06 -21.95 14.30
C HIS A 127 2.19 -23.17 13.41
N GLU A 128 1.11 -23.96 13.34
CA GLU A 128 1.02 -25.06 12.40
C GLU A 128 1.29 -24.52 11.00
N TRP A 129 2.17 -25.22 10.28
CA TRP A 129 2.43 -24.89 8.89
C TRP A 129 1.10 -24.94 8.13
N PRO A 130 0.81 -24.01 7.22
CA PRO A 130 -0.37 -24.16 6.37
C PRO A 130 -0.19 -25.46 5.59
N ASP A 131 -0.86 -26.50 6.07
CA ASP A 131 -0.84 -27.81 5.45
C ASP A 131 -1.45 -27.65 4.05
N ASP A 132 -0.79 -28.28 3.09
CA ASP A 132 -1.20 -28.47 1.71
C ASP A 132 -0.90 -27.34 0.68
N LYS A 133 -0.03 -27.75 -0.25
CA LYS A 133 0.26 -27.26 -1.61
C LYS A 133 1.25 -26.11 -1.73
N TRP A 134 2.52 -26.43 -2.03
CA TRP A 134 3.23 -25.97 -3.24
C TRP A 134 4.16 -27.08 -3.73
#